data_AF-X5RVK3-F1
#
_entry.id   AF-X5RVK3-F1
#
_cell.length_a   1.000
_cell.length_b   1.000
_cell.length_c   1.000
_cell.angle_alpha   90.00
_cell.angle_beta   90.00
_cell.angle_gamma   90.00
#
_symmetry.space_group_name_H-M   'P 1'
#
loop_
_entity.id
_entity.type
_entity.pdbx_description
1 polymer ?
#
loop_
_entity_poly.entity_id
_entity_poly.type
_entity_poly.pdbx_seq_one_letter_code
_entity_poly.pdbx_strand_id
1 'polypeptide(L)'
;MARRSSGTAARPKDESKVENGVRFAQSCILGLAAHLIFFSLAEANAAIRQALDRINDHVMRRLGVSRRRVALDTPTRTAPPRPTEDTSLRDQWNKN
;
A
#
# COMPACT_ATOMS: atom_id res chain seq x y z
N MET A 1 -20.79 -29.32 -22.07
CA MET A 1 -20.41 -27.90 -22.25
C MET A 1 -20.88 -27.10 -21.03
N ALA A 2 -20.01 -26.89 -20.03
CA ALA A 2 -20.33 -26.10 -18.85
C ALA A 2 -19.84 -24.65 -19.06
N ARG A 3 -20.76 -23.69 -18.99
CA ARG A 3 -20.44 -22.26 -19.07
C ARG A 3 -19.55 -21.90 -17.90
N ARG A 4 -18.36 -21.35 -18.18
CA ARG A 4 -17.56 -20.62 -17.19
C ARG A 4 -18.40 -19.43 -16.74
N SER A 5 -18.91 -19.47 -15.51
CA SER A 5 -19.39 -18.26 -14.84
C SER A 5 -18.17 -17.39 -14.59
N SER A 6 -17.88 -16.48 -15.51
CA SER A 6 -16.98 -15.37 -15.26
C SER A 6 -17.65 -14.50 -14.20
N GLY A 7 -17.43 -14.82 -12.93
CA GLY A 7 -17.68 -13.88 -11.84
C GLY A 7 -16.79 -12.68 -12.12
N THR A 8 -17.38 -11.62 -12.67
CA THR A 8 -16.69 -10.37 -12.90
C THR A 8 -16.23 -9.86 -11.55
N ALA A 9 -14.92 -9.86 -11.31
CA ALA A 9 -14.33 -9.18 -10.17
C ALA A 9 -14.87 -7.74 -10.19
N ALA A 10 -15.69 -7.40 -9.19
CA ALA A 10 -16.27 -6.07 -9.10
C ALA A 10 -15.12 -5.07 -9.05
N ARG A 11 -15.07 -4.14 -10.02
CA ARG A 11 -14.01 -3.14 -10.09
C ARG A 11 -14.00 -2.34 -8.78
N PRO A 12 -12.90 -2.36 -8.00
CA PRO A 12 -12.87 -1.70 -6.70
C PRO A 12 -13.04 -0.19 -6.89
N LYS A 13 -14.09 0.38 -6.29
CA LYS A 13 -14.44 1.81 -6.42
C LYS A 13 -13.29 2.75 -6.01
N ASP A 14 -12.45 2.30 -5.08
CA ASP A 14 -11.37 3.10 -4.50
C ASP A 14 -9.97 2.72 -5.00
N GLU A 15 -9.86 1.81 -5.98
CA GLU A 15 -8.59 1.30 -6.52
C GLU A 15 -7.65 2.45 -6.90
N SER A 16 -8.13 3.40 -7.71
CA SER A 16 -7.32 4.53 -8.17
C SER A 16 -6.84 5.44 -7.04
N LYS A 17 -7.61 5.60 -5.95
CA LYS A 17 -7.19 6.40 -4.79
C LYS A 17 -6.09 5.68 -4.01
N VAL A 18 -6.24 4.37 -3.83
CA VAL A 18 -5.26 3.53 -3.15
C VAL A 18 -3.96 3.50 -3.94
N GLU A 19 -4.00 3.22 -5.24
CA GLU A 19 -2.83 3.20 -6.10
C GLU A 19 -2.07 4.52 -6.09
N ASN A 20 -2.78 5.65 -6.17
CA ASN A 20 -2.16 6.97 -6.09
C ASN A 20 -1.53 7.22 -4.72
N GLY A 21 -2.16 6.79 -3.64
CA GLY A 21 -1.59 6.85 -2.28
C GLY A 21 -0.32 6.01 -2.14
N VAL A 22 -0.33 4.79 -2.71
CA VAL A 22 0.83 3.89 -2.71
C VAL A 22 1.97 4.49 -3.53
N ARG A 23 1.69 4.96 -4.75
CA ARG A 23 2.67 5.61 -5.62
C ARG A 23 3.31 6.82 -4.94
N PHE A 24 2.50 7.65 -4.27
CA PHE A 24 3.00 8.77 -3.49
C PHE A 24 3.97 8.33 -2.39
N ALA A 25 3.60 7.33 -1.59
CA ALA A 25 4.46 6.83 -0.52
C ALA A 25 5.78 6.28 -1.07
N GLN A 26 5.73 5.48 -2.15
CA GLN A 26 6.90 4.95 -2.82
C GLN A 26 7.84 6.06 -3.31
N SER A 27 7.32 7.05 -4.04
CA SER A 27 8.14 8.15 -4.55
C SER A 27 8.77 8.98 -3.42
N CYS A 28 8.05 9.24 -2.33
CA CYS A 28 8.61 9.95 -1.18
C CYS A 28 9.70 9.15 -0.46
N ILE A 29 9.48 7.85 -0.22
CA ILE A 29 10.48 6.99 0.42
C ILE A 29 11.75 6.91 -0.43
N LEU A 30 11.60 6.67 -1.74
CA LEU A 30 12.73 6.62 -2.67
C LEU A 30 13.46 7.96 -2.74
N GLY A 31 12.74 9.08 -2.81
CA GLY A 31 13.36 10.41 -2.83
C GLY A 31 14.11 10.75 -1.55
N LEU A 32 13.59 10.36 -0.38
CA LEU A 32 14.25 10.57 0.91
C LEU A 32 15.48 9.67 1.09
N ALA A 33 15.45 8.45 0.53
CA ALA A 33 16.55 7.49 0.61
C ALA A 33 17.57 7.63 -0.54
N ALA A 34 17.31 8.46 -1.55
CA ALA A 34 18.11 8.54 -2.79
C ALA A 34 19.59 8.91 -2.56
N HIS A 35 19.92 9.49 -1.42
CA HIS A 35 21.27 9.92 -1.06
C HIS A 35 21.90 9.06 0.04
N LEU A 36 21.27 7.93 0.39
CA LEU A 36 21.75 7.01 1.43
C LEU A 36 22.28 5.73 0.78
N ILE A 37 23.39 5.22 1.31
CA ILE A 37 23.92 3.91 0.99
C ILE A 37 23.70 3.04 2.22
N PHE A 38 23.06 1.89 2.05
CA PHE A 38 22.78 0.97 3.15
C PHE A 38 23.77 -0.19 3.14
N PHE A 39 24.30 -0.53 4.31
CA PHE A 39 25.20 -1.66 4.50
C PHE A 39 24.50 -2.88 5.10
N SER A 40 23.22 -2.73 5.49
CA SER A 40 22.39 -3.83 5.95
C SER A 40 20.90 -3.61 5.65
N LEU A 41 20.15 -4.71 5.61
CA LEU A 41 18.69 -4.65 5.50
C LEU A 41 18.05 -3.96 6.71
N ALA A 42 18.63 -4.13 7.91
CA ALA A 42 18.13 -3.48 9.12
C ALA A 42 18.22 -1.95 9.01
N GLU A 43 19.33 -1.44 8.46
CA GLU A 43 19.54 -0.02 8.22
C GLU A 43 18.56 0.55 7.18
N ALA A 44 18.39 -0.17 6.06
CA ALA A 44 17.41 0.21 5.03
C ALA A 44 15.98 0.25 5.61
N ASN A 45 15.60 -0.75 6.40
CA ASN A 45 14.30 -0.78 7.06
C ASN A 45 14.13 0.36 8.08
N ALA A 46 15.19 0.73 8.80
CA ALA A 46 15.15 1.87 9.72
C ALA A 46 14.93 3.19 8.95
N ALA A 47 15.63 3.41 7.84
CA ALA A 47 15.44 4.59 7.00
C ALA A 47 14.03 4.66 6.41
N ILE A 48 13.46 3.52 5.97
CA ILE A 48 12.07 3.44 5.52
C ILE A 48 11.10 3.84 6.63
N ARG A 49 11.31 3.37 7.88
CA ARG A 49 10.47 3.75 9.03
C ARG A 49 10.52 5.25 9.29
N GLN A 50 11.70 5.85 9.28
CA GLN A 50 11.86 7.30 9.44
C GLN A 50 11.16 8.08 8.32
N ALA A 51 11.26 7.61 7.07
CA ALA A 51 10.55 8.21 5.95
C ALA A 51 9.03 8.12 6.13
N LEU A 52 8.51 6.97 6.59
CA LEU A 52 7.09 6.81 6.90
C LEU A 52 6.62 7.74 8.01
N ASP A 53 7.39 7.90 9.09
CA ASP A 53 7.05 8.85 10.15
C ASP A 53 6.95 10.28 9.60
N ARG A 54 7.96 10.71 8.81
CA ARG A 54 7.94 12.03 8.16
C ARG A 54 6.72 12.22 7.26
N ILE A 55 6.37 11.23 6.45
CA ILE A 55 5.23 11.30 5.52
C ILE A 55 3.90 11.35 6.29
N ASN A 56 3.79 10.55 7.35
CA ASN A 56 2.54 10.37 8.09
C ASN A 56 2.26 11.50 9.08
N ASP A 57 3.31 12.09 9.67
CA ASP A 57 3.21 13.21 10.60
C ASP A 57 3.13 14.57 9.89
N HIS A 58 3.48 14.62 8.60
CA HIS A 58 3.35 15.85 7.81
C HIS A 58 1.89 16.34 7.74
N VAL A 59 1.69 17.59 8.17
CA VAL A 59 0.40 18.29 8.09
C VAL A 59 0.11 18.62 6.63
N MET A 60 -0.95 18.01 6.09
CA MET A 60 -1.32 18.21 4.69
C MET A 60 -1.96 19.58 4.49
N ARG A 61 -1.41 20.40 3.58
CA ARG A 61 -1.88 21.77 3.30
C ARG A 61 -3.38 21.89 3.07
N ARG A 62 -4.01 20.91 2.40
CA ARG A 62 -5.44 20.94 2.07
C ARG A 62 -6.35 20.56 3.25
N LEU A 63 -5.87 19.71 4.16
CA LEU A 63 -6.69 19.14 5.23
C LEU A 63 -6.38 19.76 6.61
N GLY A 64 -5.24 20.45 6.75
CA GLY A 64 -4.82 21.06 8.03
C GLY A 64 -4.45 20.04 9.11
N VAL A 65 -4.48 18.74 8.80
CA VAL A 65 -4.16 17.64 9.70
C VAL A 65 -3.16 16.67 9.07
N SER A 66 -2.49 15.88 9.91
CA SER A 66 -1.57 14.84 9.44
C SER A 66 -2.32 13.61 8.92
N ARG A 67 -1.67 12.80 8.07
CA ARG A 67 -2.26 11.55 7.57
C ARG A 67 -2.53 10.57 8.69
N ARG A 68 -1.61 10.50 9.67
CA ARG A 68 -1.76 9.70 10.89
C ARG A 68 -3.04 10.07 11.64
N ARG A 69 -3.33 11.36 11.78
CA ARG A 69 -4.56 11.85 12.42
C ARG A 69 -5.82 11.41 11.67
N VAL A 70 -5.84 11.62 10.35
CA VAL A 70 -6.99 11.21 9.50
C VAL A 70 -7.25 9.71 9.61
N ALA A 71 -6.20 8.88 9.62
CA ALA A 71 -6.33 7.43 9.71
C ALA A 71 -6.94 6.98 11.05
N LEU A 72 -6.60 7.66 12.16
CA LEU A 72 -7.16 7.39 13.49
C LEU A 72 -8.62 7.85 13.62
N ASP A 73 -8.96 8.97 12.98
CA ASP A 73 -10.31 9.55 13.03
C ASP A 73 -11.29 8.87 12.05
N THR A 74 -10.78 8.10 11.07
CA THR A 74 -11.61 7.38 10.10
C THR A 74 -12.00 6.00 10.64
N PRO A 75 -13.30 5.70 10.84
CA PRO A 75 -13.72 4.37 11.25
C PRO A 75 -13.30 3.35 10.17
N THR A 76 -12.58 2.31 10.58
CA THR A 76 -12.20 1.21 9.69
C THR A 76 -13.46 0.57 9.12
N ARG A 77 -13.63 0.66 7.80
CA ARG A 77 -14.66 -0.12 7.12
C ARG A 77 -14.29 -1.59 7.23
N THR A 78 -15.20 -2.42 7.75
CA THR A 78 -15.02 -3.87 7.77
C THR A 78 -14.69 -4.34 6.36
N ALA A 79 -13.49 -4.90 6.18
CA ALA A 79 -13.10 -5.48 4.91
C ALA A 79 -14.05 -6.65 4.62
N PRO A 80 -14.53 -6.81 3.37
CA PRO A 80 -15.27 -8.01 3.00
C PRO A 80 -14.40 -9.25 3.26
N PRO A 81 -15.02 -10.41 3.56
CA PRO A 81 -14.27 -11.64 3.75
C PRO A 81 -13.36 -11.88 2.54
N ARG A 82 -12.11 -12.24 2.84
CA ARG A 82 -11.11 -12.50 1.82
C ARG A 82 -11.67 -13.59 0.89
N PRO A 83 -11.64 -13.40 -0.44
CA PRO A 83 -12.03 -14.48 -1.35
C PRO A 83 -11.16 -15.70 -1.05
N THR A 84 -11.78 -16.87 -0.95
CA THR A 84 -11.10 -18.16 -0.84
C THR A 84 -10.07 -18.25 -1.97
N GLU A 85 -8.81 -18.50 -1.61
CA GLU A 85 -7.66 -18.42 -2.53
C GLU A 85 -7.95 -19.13 -3.86
N ASP A 86 -7.80 -18.42 -4.97
CA ASP A 86 -7.48 -19.07 -6.24
C ASP A 86 -6.00 -19.45 -6.18
N THR A 87 -5.73 -20.68 -5.76
CA THR A 87 -4.37 -21.25 -5.60
C THR A 87 -3.54 -21.22 -6.89
N SER A 88 -4.15 -20.94 -8.05
CA SER A 88 -3.50 -20.89 -9.37
C SER A 88 -2.36 -19.85 -9.49
N LEU A 89 -2.37 -18.78 -8.71
CA LEU A 89 -1.35 -17.73 -8.77
C LEU A 89 -0.09 -18.05 -7.95
N ARG A 90 -0.19 -18.92 -6.95
CA ARG A 90 0.91 -19.24 -6.02
C ARG A 90 2.01 -20.07 -6.71
N ASP A 91 1.63 -20.90 -7.67
CA ASP A 91 2.53 -21.80 -8.40
C ASP A 91 3.40 -21.13 -9.46
N GLN A 92 3.07 -19.88 -9.85
CA GLN A 92 3.84 -19.12 -10.85
C GLN A 92 5.07 -18.43 -10.26
N TRP A 93 5.04 -18.11 -8.96
CA TRP A 93 6.11 -17.37 -8.28
C TRP A 93 7.28 -18.26 -7.85
N ASN A 94 7.06 -19.57 -7.75
CA ASN A 94 8.04 -20.53 -7.21
C ASN A 94 8.83 -21.29 -8.30
N LYS A 95 8.83 -20.77 -9.54
CA LYS A 95 9.47 -21.40 -10.73
C LYS A 95 10.77 -20.73 -11.19
N ASN A 96 11.34 -19.82 -10.41
CA ASN A 96 12.68 -19.24 -10.64
C ASN A 96 13.62 -19.54 -9.48
#